data_AF-A0A6P5TSG4-F1
#
_entry.id   AF-A0A6P5TSG4-F1
#
_cell.length_a   1.000
_cell.length_b   1.000
_cell.length_c   1.000
_cell.angle_alpha   90.00
_cell.angle_beta   90.00
_cell.angle_gamma   90.00
#
_symmetry.space_group_name_H-M   'P 1'
#
loop_
_entity.id
_entity.type
_entity.pdbx_description
1 polymer ?
#
loop_
_entity_poly.entity_id
_entity_poly.type
_entity_poly.pdbx_seq_one_letter_code
_entity_poly.pdbx_strand_id
1 'polypeptide(L)'
;MSTFESHAPHVNVTTELNGVPIGPQTASDWLYVYPKGIHDLILYTKEKYNDPIIYITENGVDEFNDPEVSLQEALNDTNRIDYYHRHLCYLQAAIKNGAKVKGYFAWSLLDNFEWDYGYTVRFGINYVDYDDNLKRYSKLSTYWFKRFLKKQEKRTKEIQIFVDDE
;
A
#
# COMPACT_ATOMS: atom_id res chain seq x y z
N MET A 1 23.84 15.38 9.36
CA MET A 1 22.60 14.70 8.95
C MET A 1 22.75 14.42 7.47
N SER A 2 23.02 13.16 7.12
CA SER A 2 23.36 12.76 5.75
C SER A 2 22.07 12.65 4.95
N THR A 3 21.85 13.51 3.97
CA THR A 3 20.82 13.34 2.95
C THR A 3 21.14 12.09 2.14
N PHE A 4 20.24 11.11 2.14
CA PHE A 4 20.31 10.00 1.19
C PHE A 4 20.03 10.54 -0.22
N GLU A 5 21.07 10.90 -0.95
CA GLU A 5 20.98 11.09 -2.39
C GLU A 5 20.83 9.70 -3.03
N SER A 6 19.65 9.37 -3.56
CA SER A 6 19.48 8.19 -4.39
C SER A 6 20.27 8.38 -5.68
N HIS A 7 21.40 7.68 -5.81
CA HIS A 7 22.29 7.76 -6.98
C HIS A 7 21.70 7.01 -8.19
N ALA A 8 20.56 7.47 -8.71
CA ALA A 8 20.17 7.22 -10.09
C ALA A 8 20.79 8.37 -10.93
N PRO A 9 21.87 8.14 -11.69
CA PRO A 9 22.72 9.21 -12.26
C PRO A 9 22.05 10.15 -13.27
N HIS A 10 20.76 9.97 -13.55
CA HIS A 10 20.01 10.71 -14.56
C HIS A 10 18.63 11.21 -14.10
N VAL A 11 18.29 11.10 -12.80
CA VAL A 11 16.99 11.54 -12.29
C VAL A 11 17.19 12.33 -10.99
N ASN A 12 16.62 13.53 -10.93
CA ASN A 12 16.49 14.27 -9.68
C ASN A 12 15.21 13.79 -8.97
N VAL A 13 15.37 13.08 -7.86
CA VAL A 13 14.25 12.62 -7.04
C VAL A 13 13.89 13.74 -6.08
N THR A 14 12.64 14.21 -6.15
CA THR A 14 12.11 15.23 -5.26
C THR A 14 10.77 14.80 -4.68
N THR A 15 10.54 15.15 -3.42
CA THR A 15 9.29 14.91 -2.68
C THR A 15 8.41 16.16 -2.63
N GLU A 16 8.83 17.22 -3.34
CA GLU A 16 8.16 18.52 -3.36
C GLU A 16 7.89 18.99 -4.78
N LEU A 17 6.76 19.68 -4.95
CA LEU A 17 6.44 20.43 -6.15
C LEU A 17 6.36 21.91 -5.79
N ASN A 18 7.27 22.73 -6.31
CA ASN A 18 7.36 24.16 -6.02
C ASN A 18 7.48 24.47 -4.50
N GLY A 19 8.22 23.65 -3.75
CA GLY A 19 8.38 23.81 -2.30
C GLY A 19 7.19 23.31 -1.47
N VAL A 20 6.23 22.63 -2.08
CA VAL A 20 5.09 22.01 -1.38
C VAL A 20 5.22 20.49 -1.44
N PRO A 21 5.20 19.77 -0.30
CA PRO A 21 5.22 18.31 -0.29
C PRO A 21 4.12 17.71 -1.16
N ILE A 22 4.46 16.68 -1.94
CA ILE A 22 3.49 16.02 -2.83
C ILE A 22 2.34 15.35 -2.06
N GLY A 23 2.55 15.04 -0.78
CA GLY A 23 1.55 14.49 0.12
C GLY A 23 2.04 14.49 1.56
N PRO A 24 1.25 13.93 2.50
CA PRO A 24 1.72 13.70 3.87
C PRO A 24 2.90 12.72 3.90
N GLN A 25 3.93 13.05 4.66
CA GLN A 25 5.04 12.15 4.97
C GLN A 25 4.63 11.12 6.03
N THR A 26 5.18 9.91 5.97
CA THR A 26 4.90 8.82 6.92
C THR A 26 6.09 8.68 7.89
N ALA A 27 6.25 7.53 8.55
CA ALA A 27 7.35 7.34 9.50
C ALA A 27 8.71 7.29 8.80
N SER A 28 8.78 6.65 7.64
CA SER A 28 9.95 6.68 6.76
C SER A 28 10.07 8.01 6.03
N ASP A 29 11.27 8.59 6.03
CA ASP A 29 11.52 9.93 5.46
C ASP A 29 11.32 9.98 3.94
N TRP A 30 11.52 8.86 3.24
CA TRP A 30 11.35 8.72 1.81
C TRP A 30 9.90 8.51 1.36
N LEU A 31 8.98 8.18 2.28
CA LEU A 31 7.62 7.76 1.92
C LEU A 31 6.61 8.89 2.11
N TYR A 32 6.10 9.40 0.99
CA TYR A 32 5.05 10.41 0.92
C TYR A 32 3.80 9.83 0.28
N VAL A 33 2.64 10.03 0.91
CA VAL A 33 1.37 9.44 0.47
C VAL A 33 0.80 10.20 -0.73
N TYR A 34 1.01 9.65 -1.93
CA TYR A 34 0.52 10.22 -3.20
C TYR A 34 -0.23 9.21 -4.09
N PRO A 35 -1.51 8.92 -3.79
CA PRO A 35 -2.27 7.86 -4.48
C PRO A 35 -2.43 8.05 -5.99
N LYS A 36 -2.38 9.29 -6.51
CA LYS A 36 -2.43 9.54 -7.96
C LYS A 36 -1.20 8.97 -8.69
N GLY A 37 -0.06 8.87 -8.00
CA GLY A 37 1.20 8.37 -8.57
C GLY A 37 1.09 6.95 -9.13
N ILE A 38 0.38 6.03 -8.44
CA ILE A 38 0.21 4.66 -8.95
C ILE A 38 -0.61 4.63 -10.24
N HIS A 39 -1.64 5.49 -10.37
CA HIS A 39 -2.41 5.58 -11.61
C HIS A 39 -1.53 6.03 -12.78
N ASP A 40 -0.78 7.12 -12.56
CA ASP A 40 0.06 7.72 -13.60
C ASP A 40 1.19 6.78 -14.02
N LEU A 41 1.83 6.09 -13.07
CA LEU A 41 2.87 5.09 -13.35
C LEU A 41 2.33 3.92 -14.17
N ILE A 42 1.13 3.44 -13.88
CA ILE A 42 0.53 2.29 -14.58
C ILE A 42 0.15 2.66 -16.00
N LEU A 43 -0.44 3.84 -16.23
CA LEU A 43 -0.74 4.30 -17.58
C LEU A 43 0.53 4.60 -18.38
N TYR A 44 1.53 5.22 -17.75
CA TYR A 44 2.84 5.41 -18.37
C TYR A 44 3.44 4.07 -18.80
N THR A 45 3.39 3.07 -17.91
CA THR A 45 3.94 1.74 -18.20
C THR A 45 3.23 1.08 -19.37
N LYS A 46 1.90 1.19 -19.41
CA LYS A 46 1.07 0.74 -20.53
C LYS A 46 1.48 1.38 -21.84
N GLU A 47 1.55 2.72 -21.89
CA GLU A 47 1.84 3.47 -23.11
C GLU A 47 3.28 3.29 -23.59
N LYS A 48 4.23 3.23 -22.65
CA LYS A 48 5.66 3.18 -22.96
C LYS A 48 6.17 1.78 -23.27
N TYR A 49 5.61 0.74 -22.64
CA TYR A 49 6.15 -0.63 -22.68
C TYR A 49 5.19 -1.65 -23.32
N ASN A 50 4.39 -1.22 -24.30
CA ASN A 50 3.53 -2.08 -25.11
C ASN A 50 2.46 -2.84 -24.30
N ASP A 51 1.82 -2.14 -23.35
CA ASP A 51 0.71 -2.64 -22.53
C ASP A 51 0.92 -4.06 -21.95
N PRO A 52 1.96 -4.24 -21.13
CA PRO A 52 2.29 -5.52 -20.55
C PRO A 52 1.27 -5.91 -19.47
N ILE A 53 1.31 -7.18 -19.06
CA ILE A 53 0.63 -7.61 -17.84
C ILE A 53 1.40 -7.05 -16.64
N ILE A 54 0.69 -6.39 -15.71
CA ILE A 54 1.28 -5.74 -14.54
C ILE A 54 0.79 -6.41 -13.25
N TYR A 55 1.71 -6.57 -12.31
CA TYR A 55 1.43 -6.94 -10.92
C TYR A 55 1.99 -5.83 -10.02
N ILE A 56 1.19 -5.34 -9.09
CA ILE A 56 1.71 -4.49 -8.00
C ILE A 56 2.26 -5.43 -6.95
N THR A 57 3.58 -5.66 -6.97
CA THR A 57 4.27 -6.60 -6.09
C THR A 57 4.37 -6.10 -4.66
N GLU A 58 4.43 -4.79 -4.48
CA GLU A 58 4.54 -4.14 -3.18
C GLU A 58 3.84 -2.78 -3.23
N ASN A 59 3.00 -2.52 -2.24
CA ASN A 59 2.45 -1.20 -1.96
C ASN A 59 2.01 -1.17 -0.49
N GLY A 60 2.37 -0.14 0.25
CA GLY A 60 2.22 -0.14 1.70
C GLY A 60 2.54 1.20 2.34
N VAL A 61 2.20 1.32 3.63
CA VAL A 61 2.49 2.49 4.45
C VAL A 61 2.92 2.08 5.84
N ASP A 62 3.89 2.80 6.36
CA ASP A 62 4.43 2.60 7.69
C ASP A 62 3.94 3.62 8.72
N GLU A 63 4.07 3.21 9.96
CA GLU A 63 3.89 4.03 11.15
C GLU A 63 5.07 3.76 12.09
N PHE A 64 5.37 4.71 12.98
CA PHE A 64 6.41 4.53 13.98
C PHE A 64 6.05 3.36 14.91
N ASN A 65 7.06 2.56 15.26
CA ASN A 65 6.97 1.64 16.38
C ASN A 65 7.19 2.40 17.69
N ASP A 66 6.16 3.09 18.16
CA ASP A 66 6.23 3.87 19.39
C ASP A 66 5.88 2.99 20.62
N PRO A 67 6.81 2.79 21.57
CA PRO A 67 6.56 1.99 22.77
C PRO A 67 5.54 2.64 23.73
N GLU A 68 5.25 3.93 23.60
CA GLU A 68 4.25 4.62 24.42
C GLU A 68 2.82 4.36 23.93
N VAL A 69 2.67 3.86 22.70
CA VAL A 69 1.36 3.54 22.11
C VAL A 69 0.88 2.17 22.60
N SER A 70 -0.30 2.15 23.20
CA SER A 70 -0.92 0.90 23.67
C SER A 70 -1.20 -0.06 22.50
N LEU A 71 -1.24 -1.38 22.77
CA LEU A 71 -1.60 -2.37 21.75
C LEU A 71 -2.95 -2.05 21.09
N GLN A 72 -3.96 -1.62 21.86
CA GLN A 72 -5.28 -1.29 21.29
C GLN A 72 -5.20 -0.14 20.28
N GLU A 73 -4.36 0.85 20.55
CA GLU A 73 -4.15 1.99 19.66
C GLU A 73 -3.31 1.61 18.44
N ALA A 74 -2.26 0.79 18.62
CA ALA A 74 -1.45 0.26 17.51
C ALA A 74 -2.25 -0.63 16.54
N LEU A 75 -3.32 -1.28 17.01
CA LEU A 75 -4.23 -2.05 16.16
C LEU A 75 -5.24 -1.17 15.40
N ASN A 76 -5.42 0.09 15.79
CA ASN A 76 -6.37 1.05 15.21
C ASN A 76 -5.76 1.83 14.03
N ASP A 77 -5.28 1.11 13.02
CA ASP A 77 -4.51 1.66 11.90
C ASP A 77 -5.36 2.23 10.75
N THR A 78 -6.27 3.15 11.07
CA THR A 78 -7.19 3.74 10.07
C THR A 78 -6.48 4.50 8.93
N ASN A 79 -5.31 5.09 9.20
CA ASN A 79 -4.47 5.71 8.18
C ASN A 79 -4.00 4.70 7.12
N ARG A 80 -3.67 3.47 7.53
CA ARG A 80 -3.30 2.38 6.61
C ARG A 80 -4.47 1.93 5.76
N ILE A 81 -5.68 1.88 6.34
CA ILE A 81 -6.91 1.61 5.57
C ILE A 81 -7.12 2.70 4.50
N ASP A 82 -7.03 3.96 4.88
CA ASP A 82 -7.22 5.08 3.96
C ASP A 82 -6.16 5.09 2.84
N TYR A 83 -4.90 4.82 3.17
CA TYR A 83 -3.84 4.62 2.19
C TYR A 83 -4.21 3.57 1.15
N TYR A 84 -4.54 2.35 1.60
CA TYR A 84 -4.87 1.24 0.71
C TYR A 84 -6.12 1.53 -0.12
N HIS A 85 -7.17 2.06 0.50
CA HIS A 85 -8.40 2.41 -0.19
C HIS A 85 -8.15 3.41 -1.33
N ARG A 86 -7.42 4.51 -1.08
CA ARG A 86 -7.14 5.52 -2.09
C ARG A 86 -6.27 4.96 -3.23
N HIS A 87 -5.21 4.22 -2.92
CA HIS A 87 -4.34 3.62 -3.95
C HIS A 87 -5.10 2.62 -4.82
N LEU A 88 -5.96 1.78 -4.22
CA LEU A 88 -6.78 0.83 -4.96
C LEU A 88 -7.86 1.51 -5.83
N CYS A 89 -8.41 2.65 -5.41
CA CYS A 89 -9.31 3.45 -6.24
C CYS A 89 -8.59 4.00 -7.49
N TYR A 90 -7.38 4.54 -7.34
CA TYR A 90 -6.58 5.02 -8.47
C TYR A 90 -6.10 3.88 -9.37
N LEU A 91 -5.72 2.73 -8.80
CA LEU A 91 -5.39 1.54 -9.56
C LEU A 91 -6.60 1.04 -10.37
N GLN A 92 -7.80 1.02 -9.76
CA GLN A 92 -9.02 0.68 -10.47
C GLN A 92 -9.31 1.65 -11.64
N ALA A 93 -9.05 2.94 -11.47
CA ALA A 93 -9.18 3.91 -12.56
C ALA A 93 -8.22 3.60 -13.72
N ALA A 94 -6.97 3.22 -13.43
CA ALA A 94 -6.01 2.82 -14.47
C ALA A 94 -6.45 1.54 -15.20
N ILE A 95 -7.01 0.56 -14.47
CA ILE A 95 -7.60 -0.65 -15.07
C ILE A 95 -8.79 -0.30 -15.98
N LYS A 96 -9.67 0.62 -15.55
CA LYS A 96 -10.78 1.12 -16.39
C LYS A 96 -10.29 1.82 -17.66
N ASN A 97 -9.09 2.42 -17.61
CA ASN A 97 -8.40 3.02 -18.76
C ASN A 97 -7.59 2.00 -19.58
N GLY A 98 -7.84 0.70 -19.39
CA GLY A 98 -7.35 -0.39 -20.23
C GLY A 98 -6.01 -0.97 -19.81
N ALA A 99 -5.44 -0.60 -18.66
CA ALA A 99 -4.21 -1.23 -18.16
C ALA A 99 -4.46 -2.67 -17.67
N LYS A 100 -3.58 -3.60 -18.05
CA LYS A 100 -3.68 -5.03 -17.73
C LYS A 100 -3.08 -5.39 -16.36
N VAL A 101 -3.66 -4.88 -15.28
CA VAL A 101 -3.24 -5.23 -13.91
C VAL A 101 -3.90 -6.54 -13.46
N LYS A 102 -3.10 -7.53 -13.06
CA LYS A 102 -3.57 -8.86 -12.64
C LYS A 102 -3.47 -9.16 -11.15
N GLY A 103 -2.71 -8.38 -10.41
CA GLY A 103 -2.54 -8.62 -8.98
C GLY A 103 -2.07 -7.39 -8.23
N TYR A 104 -2.40 -7.40 -6.95
CA TYR A 104 -2.00 -6.39 -5.98
C TYR A 104 -1.61 -7.09 -4.69
N PHE A 105 -0.39 -6.85 -4.23
CA PHE A 105 0.17 -7.44 -3.04
C PHE A 105 0.54 -6.33 -2.06
N ALA A 106 -0.11 -6.34 -0.90
CA ALA A 106 0.12 -5.36 0.15
C ALA A 106 1.47 -5.63 0.83
N TRP A 107 2.31 -4.60 0.95
CA TRP A 107 3.49 -4.62 1.81
C TRP A 107 3.11 -4.06 3.18
N SER A 108 2.98 -4.88 4.22
CA SER A 108 3.26 -6.32 4.24
C SER A 108 2.26 -7.10 5.08
N LEU A 109 2.35 -8.43 5.02
CA LEU A 109 1.47 -9.30 5.80
C LEU A 109 1.66 -9.09 7.31
N LEU A 110 2.91 -8.93 7.76
CA LEU A 110 3.32 -8.83 9.15
C LEU A 110 4.24 -7.63 9.32
N ASP A 111 4.21 -6.99 10.49
CA ASP A 111 5.34 -6.15 10.90
C ASP A 111 6.63 -7.00 10.85
N ASN A 112 7.69 -6.43 10.28
CA ASN A 112 8.92 -7.15 9.96
C ASN A 112 10.14 -6.24 10.14
N PHE A 113 11.33 -6.75 9.79
CA PHE A 113 12.58 -5.99 9.83
C PHE A 113 12.74 -5.15 8.56
N GLU A 114 12.58 -3.84 8.67
CA GLU A 114 12.57 -2.89 7.54
C GLU A 114 13.99 -2.31 7.30
N TRP A 115 14.91 -3.17 6.88
CA TRP A 115 16.26 -2.79 6.44
C TRP A 115 16.98 -1.83 7.41
N ASP A 116 17.34 -0.64 6.94
CA ASP A 116 18.06 0.37 7.72
C ASP A 116 17.23 0.94 8.89
N TYR A 117 15.91 0.82 8.85
CA TYR A 117 15.02 1.21 9.95
C TYR A 117 14.82 0.09 10.97
N GLY A 118 15.23 -1.15 10.66
CA GLY A 118 15.03 -2.31 11.54
C GLY A 118 13.58 -2.45 11.98
N TYR A 119 13.34 -2.52 13.29
CA TYR A 119 11.99 -2.65 13.87
C TYR A 119 11.38 -1.31 14.34
N THR A 120 11.95 -0.17 13.93
CA THR A 120 11.47 1.16 14.36
C THR A 120 10.24 1.65 13.59
N VAL A 121 9.88 0.98 12.50
CA VAL A 121 8.69 1.25 11.69
C VAL A 121 7.90 -0.02 11.43
N ARG A 122 6.60 0.12 11.13
CA ARG A 122 5.66 -1.00 11.01
C ARG A 122 4.84 -0.91 9.72
N PHE A 123 5.11 -1.78 8.74
CA PHE A 123 4.35 -1.88 7.49
C PHE A 123 3.19 -2.89 7.53
N GLY A 124 3.17 -3.78 8.53
CA GLY A 124 2.29 -4.93 8.55
C GLY A 124 0.82 -4.56 8.68
N ILE A 125 -0.04 -5.29 7.97
CA ILE A 125 -1.49 -5.32 8.29
C ILE A 125 -1.79 -6.16 9.54
N ASN A 126 -0.83 -6.97 9.99
CA ASN A 126 -0.85 -7.62 11.31
C ASN A 126 0.32 -7.11 12.15
N TYR A 127 0.01 -6.72 13.37
CA TYR A 127 0.98 -6.35 14.38
C TYR A 127 1.76 -7.59 14.84
N VAL A 128 3.07 -7.44 14.99
CA VAL A 128 3.93 -8.44 15.64
C VAL A 128 4.46 -7.87 16.94
N ASP A 129 4.16 -8.55 18.03
CA ASP A 129 4.62 -8.23 19.37
C ASP A 129 6.01 -8.83 19.57
N TYR A 130 7.04 -7.98 19.46
CA TYR A 130 8.43 -8.41 19.57
C TYR A 130 8.81 -8.84 20.99
N ASP A 131 8.05 -8.40 22.00
CA ASP A 131 8.32 -8.66 23.41
C ASP A 131 7.48 -9.83 23.97
N ASP A 132 6.33 -10.14 23.36
CA ASP A 132 5.47 -11.30 23.68
C ASP A 132 5.63 -12.44 22.65
N ASN A 133 6.80 -13.05 22.60
CA ASN A 133 7.09 -14.26 21.81
C ASN A 133 6.64 -14.17 20.32
N LEU A 134 6.80 -13.00 19.70
CA LEU A 134 6.40 -12.74 18.32
C LEU A 134 4.90 -12.98 18.09
N LYS A 135 4.03 -12.70 19.07
CA LYS A 135 2.59 -12.92 18.90
C LYS A 135 2.01 -11.99 17.83
N ARG A 136 1.05 -12.50 17.04
CA ARG A 136 0.43 -11.77 15.93
C ARG A 136 -0.97 -11.29 16.34
N TYR A 137 -1.24 -10.03 16.06
CA TYR A 137 -2.54 -9.41 16.28
C TYR A 137 -3.01 -8.73 14.99
N SER A 138 -4.21 -9.05 14.53
CA SER A 138 -4.77 -8.40 13.34
C SER A 138 -5.11 -6.94 13.61
N LYS A 139 -4.54 -6.03 12.80
CA LYS A 139 -4.92 -4.61 12.82
C LYS A 139 -6.26 -4.41 12.11
N LEU A 140 -6.85 -3.22 12.22
CA LEU A 140 -8.09 -2.88 11.50
C LEU A 140 -7.96 -3.05 9.99
N SER A 141 -6.80 -2.75 9.40
CA SER A 141 -6.51 -2.95 7.99
C SER A 141 -6.66 -4.41 7.54
N THR A 142 -6.30 -5.39 8.37
CA THR A 142 -6.55 -6.82 8.09
C THR A 142 -8.05 -7.10 7.97
N TYR A 143 -8.85 -6.60 8.92
CA TYR A 143 -10.31 -6.77 8.87
C TYR A 143 -10.94 -6.04 7.69
N TRP A 144 -10.41 -4.88 7.32
CA TRP A 144 -10.82 -4.13 6.14
C TRP A 144 -10.55 -4.92 4.86
N PHE A 145 -9.35 -5.46 4.66
CA PHE A 145 -9.02 -6.30 3.51
C PHE A 145 -9.93 -7.54 3.44
N LYS A 146 -10.16 -8.22 4.57
CA LYS A 146 -11.07 -9.36 4.66
C LYS A 146 -12.48 -9.00 4.19
N ARG A 147 -13.00 -7.84 4.56
CA ARG A 147 -14.32 -7.34 4.12
C ARG A 147 -14.32 -6.95 2.65
N PHE A 148 -13.30 -6.24 2.20
CA PHE A 148 -13.12 -5.80 0.82
C PHE A 148 -13.12 -6.98 -0.14
N LEU A 149 -12.37 -8.04 0.16
CA LEU A 149 -12.29 -9.25 -0.66
C LEU A 149 -13.60 -10.04 -0.68
N LYS A 150 -14.26 -10.22 0.47
CA LYS A 150 -15.57 -10.90 0.54
C LYS A 150 -16.68 -10.18 -0.24
N LYS A 151 -16.64 -8.85 -0.32
CA LYS A 151 -17.62 -8.08 -1.11
C LYS A 151 -17.50 -8.38 -2.61
N GLN A 152 -16.29 -8.71 -3.09
CA GLN A 152 -16.10 -9.12 -4.48
C GLN A 152 -16.67 -10.51 -4.72
N GLU A 153 -16.42 -11.48 -3.84
CA GLU A 153 -16.96 -12.84 -3.99
C GLU A 153 -18.49 -12.87 -4.14
N LYS A 154 -19.21 -12.05 -3.36
CA LYS A 154 -20.68 -11.96 -3.48
C LYS A 154 -21.11 -11.43 -4.85
N ARG A 155 -20.49 -10.34 -5.32
CA ARG A 155 -20.79 -9.76 -6.63
C ARG A 155 -20.43 -10.68 -7.78
N THR A 156 -19.31 -11.40 -7.71
CA THR A 156 -18.91 -12.38 -8.73
C THR A 156 -19.89 -13.55 -8.77
N LYS A 157 -20.36 -14.05 -7.62
CA LYS A 157 -21.38 -15.11 -7.56
C LYS A 157 -22.73 -14.65 -8.11
N GLU A 158 -23.16 -13.43 -7.81
CA GLU A 158 -24.37 -12.85 -8.40
C GLU A 158 -24.25 -12.75 -9.93
N ILE A 159 -23.13 -12.24 -10.47
CA ILE A 159 -22.91 -12.16 -11.92
C ILE A 159 -22.91 -13.55 -12.57
N GLN A 160 -22.27 -14.55 -11.96
CA GLN A 160 -22.23 -15.91 -12.51
C GLN A 160 -23.64 -16.53 -12.59
N ILE A 161 -24.48 -16.31 -11.57
CA ILE A 161 -25.87 -16.78 -11.59
C ILE A 161 -26.65 -16.18 -12.77
N PHE A 162 -26.44 -14.91 -13.11
CA PHE A 162 -27.11 -14.27 -14.25
C PHE A 162 -26.57 -14.68 -15.63
N VAL A 163 -25.38 -15.30 -15.70
CA VAL A 163 -24.77 -15.73 -16.97
C VAL A 163 -25.11 -17.20 -17.30
N ASP A 164 -25.48 -18.00 -16.30
CA ASP A 164 -25.81 -19.43 -16.47
C ASP A 164 -27.31 -19.68 -16.76
N ASP A 165 -28.12 -18.62 -16.92
CA ASP A 165 -29.58 -18.67 -17.20
C ASP A 165 -29.96 -18.42 -18.69
N GLU A 166 -29.00 -18.47 -19.64
CA GLU A 166 -29.23 -18.46 -21.11
C GLU A 166 -28.75 -19.75 -21.79
#